data_AF-Q8YE25-F1
#
_entry.id   AF-Q8YE25-F1
#
_cell.length_a   1.000
_cell.length_b   1.000
_cell.length_c   1.000
_cell.angle_alpha   90.00
_cell.angle_beta   90.00
_cell.angle_gamma   90.00
#
_symmetry.space_group_name_H-M   'P 1'
#
loop_
_entity.id
_entity.type
_entity.pdbx_description
1 polymer ?
#
loop_
_entity_poly.entity_id
_entity_poly.type
_entity_poly.pdbx_seq_one_letter_code
_entity_poly.pdbx_strand_id
1 'polypeptide(L)'
;MIIFLQLRNVLGRRTGNEKPPFDPYASARSSDAAPAGGGPDNVVSLPRRANEKDYTAIDKIAPAGSPVNEGLRAIYAVDPTFEPARFVDGVKIAYEMIVMSFADGDREVLKNLLSKDVYEGFVAAIDEREKRGETVRSSFVGIDKAGIAGAEMKGSEAHVTVNIVSQMISSTLDRDGKVIDGDPDNVVEIKDLWTFARDTNSRDPNWKLVATEAED
;
A
#
# COMPACT_ATOMS: atom_id res chain seq x y z
N MET A 1 16.12 -17.65 4.96
CA MET A 1 15.39 -16.38 4.79
C MET A 1 15.13 -16.25 3.30
N ILE A 2 13.99 -15.67 2.88
CA ILE A 2 13.61 -15.24 1.50
C ILE A 2 12.35 -15.94 0.98
N ILE A 3 11.20 -15.52 1.49
CA ILE A 3 9.92 -15.69 0.77
C ILE A 3 9.76 -14.54 -0.26
N PHE A 4 10.46 -13.40 -0.08
CA PHE A 4 10.26 -12.20 -0.89
C PHE A 4 11.51 -11.59 -1.60
N LEU A 5 12.76 -11.89 -1.21
CA LEU A 5 13.93 -11.39 -1.97
C LEU A 5 14.03 -11.93 -3.41
N GLN A 6 13.35 -13.02 -3.80
CA GLN A 6 13.36 -13.43 -5.22
C GLN A 6 12.57 -12.47 -6.13
N LEU A 7 11.73 -11.60 -5.58
CA LEU A 7 10.97 -10.60 -6.35
C LEU A 7 11.78 -9.32 -6.63
N ARG A 8 12.99 -9.18 -6.06
CA ARG A 8 13.90 -8.04 -6.29
C ARG A 8 14.39 -7.89 -7.72
N ASN A 9 14.12 -8.85 -8.62
CA ASN A 9 14.74 -8.87 -9.94
C ASN A 9 13.84 -8.43 -11.11
N VAL A 10 12.63 -7.89 -10.86
CA VAL A 10 11.69 -7.53 -11.95
C VAL A 10 11.35 -6.02 -12.04
N LEU A 11 11.69 -5.20 -11.04
CA LEU A 11 11.53 -3.73 -11.12
C LEU A 11 12.85 -2.98 -11.32
N GLY A 12 13.73 -3.56 -12.15
CA GLY A 12 14.85 -2.84 -12.71
C GLY A 12 14.47 -2.17 -14.02
N ARG A 13 14.02 -0.90 -13.99
CA ARG A 13 14.46 0.19 -14.90
C ARG A 13 13.65 1.47 -14.77
N ARG A 14 14.37 2.51 -14.34
CA ARG A 14 14.34 3.88 -14.86
C ARG A 14 13.00 4.63 -14.78
N THR A 15 12.92 5.49 -13.77
CA THR A 15 12.76 6.93 -14.05
C THR A 15 13.60 7.71 -13.06
N GLY A 16 14.76 8.16 -13.52
CA GLY A 16 15.35 9.37 -12.97
C GLY A 16 14.49 10.55 -13.41
N ASN A 17 14.23 11.47 -12.49
CA ASN A 17 14.16 12.89 -12.82
C ASN A 17 14.20 13.69 -11.52
N GLU A 18 15.39 14.25 -11.30
CA GLU A 18 15.66 15.35 -10.39
C GLU A 18 14.76 16.55 -10.73
N LYS A 19 14.30 17.28 -9.71
CA LYS A 19 13.99 18.72 -9.82
C LYS A 19 14.31 19.44 -8.51
N PRO A 20 14.65 20.75 -8.58
CA PRO A 20 15.74 21.37 -7.80
C PRO A 20 15.26 22.02 -6.50
N PRO A 21 16.17 22.58 -5.67
CA PRO A 21 15.87 22.99 -4.32
C PRO A 21 15.01 24.26 -4.22
N PHE A 22 14.25 24.27 -3.14
CA PHE A 22 13.36 25.31 -2.62
C PHE A 22 14.10 26.65 -2.36
N ASP A 23 13.47 27.76 -2.74
CA ASP A 23 13.96 29.13 -2.51
C ASP A 23 13.08 29.83 -1.43
N PRO A 24 13.59 30.09 -0.20
CA PRO A 24 12.79 30.61 0.92
C PRO A 24 12.74 32.13 1.08
N TYR A 25 13.12 32.94 0.08
CA TYR A 25 13.13 34.41 0.21
C TYR A 25 12.35 35.16 -0.88
N ALA A 26 11.06 35.36 -0.65
CA ALA A 26 10.32 36.53 -1.11
C ALA A 26 9.77 37.28 0.12
N SER A 27 10.67 38.00 0.79
CA SER A 27 10.35 39.14 1.65
C SER A 27 9.80 40.26 0.75
N ALA A 28 9.01 41.26 1.14
CA ALA A 28 8.68 41.84 2.43
C ALA A 28 7.64 42.97 2.18
N ARG A 29 6.94 43.40 3.25
CA ARG A 29 6.45 44.79 3.51
C ARG A 29 5.28 45.29 2.65
N SER A 30 4.33 46.11 3.09
CA SER A 30 3.95 46.72 4.38
C SER A 30 2.64 47.48 4.08
N SER A 31 1.71 47.60 5.03
CA SER A 31 1.00 48.87 5.30
C SER A 31 0.08 48.74 6.51
N ASP A 32 0.25 49.72 7.41
CA ASP A 32 -0.50 49.99 8.62
C ASP A 32 -2.00 50.24 8.39
N ALA A 33 -2.83 49.89 9.38
CA ALA A 33 -3.73 50.80 10.10
C ALA A 33 -4.83 50.04 10.88
N ALA A 34 -4.83 50.20 12.20
CA ALA A 34 -6.01 50.06 13.08
C ALA A 34 -6.72 51.44 13.16
N PRO A 35 -7.99 51.63 13.64
CA PRO A 35 -8.55 50.92 14.81
C PRO A 35 -10.10 50.68 14.87
N ALA A 36 -10.47 49.92 15.93
CA ALA A 36 -11.68 49.98 16.78
C ALA A 36 -13.08 49.56 16.25
N GLY A 37 -13.75 48.70 17.03
CA GLY A 37 -15.22 48.54 17.02
C GLY A 37 -15.69 47.18 17.54
N GLY A 38 -16.35 47.15 18.70
CA GLY A 38 -16.84 45.96 19.39
C GLY A 38 -18.00 45.21 18.71
N GLY A 39 -18.17 43.94 19.11
CA GLY A 39 -19.26 43.05 18.69
C GLY A 39 -20.67 43.50 19.15
N PRO A 40 -21.75 42.78 18.79
CA PRO A 40 -21.80 41.31 18.85
C PRO A 40 -22.33 40.61 17.57
N ASP A 41 -21.88 39.38 17.43
CA ASP A 41 -22.67 38.19 17.10
C ASP A 41 -23.68 38.29 15.93
N ASN A 42 -23.21 37.88 14.76
CA ASN A 42 -24.06 37.32 13.72
C ASN A 42 -23.22 36.32 12.92
N VAL A 43 -23.02 35.12 13.47
CA VAL A 43 -22.52 33.95 12.74
C VAL A 43 -23.56 33.54 11.70
N VAL A 44 -23.57 34.23 10.57
CA VAL A 44 -24.20 33.74 9.35
C VAL A 44 -23.43 32.50 8.95
N SER A 45 -23.97 31.34 9.31
CA SER A 45 -23.54 30.06 8.75
C SER A 45 -23.75 30.18 7.24
N LEU A 46 -22.67 30.50 6.53
CA LEU A 46 -22.62 30.43 5.08
C LEU A 46 -23.19 29.08 4.68
N PRO A 47 -24.18 29.01 3.77
CA PRO A 47 -24.63 27.74 3.24
C PRO A 47 -23.40 27.03 2.70
N ARG A 48 -23.04 25.91 3.34
CA ARG A 48 -21.94 25.04 2.94
C ARG A 48 -22.06 24.89 1.43
N ARG A 49 -21.06 25.39 0.69
CA ARG A 49 -21.02 25.21 -0.77
C ARG A 49 -21.22 23.72 -1.00
N ALA A 50 -22.32 23.35 -1.65
CA ALA A 50 -22.75 21.96 -1.83
C ALA A 50 -21.76 21.10 -2.65
N ASN A 51 -20.55 21.60 -2.92
CA ASN A 51 -19.52 21.01 -3.77
C ASN A 51 -18.13 20.95 -3.09
N GLU A 52 -17.99 21.24 -1.78
CA GLU A 52 -16.74 20.88 -1.09
C GLU A 52 -16.72 19.37 -0.87
N LYS A 53 -15.97 18.67 -1.74
CA LYS A 53 -15.65 17.25 -1.56
C LYS A 53 -15.07 17.07 -0.16
N ASP A 54 -15.67 16.18 0.62
CA ASP A 54 -15.25 15.91 1.99
C ASP A 54 -13.96 15.09 1.98
N TYR A 55 -12.83 15.75 2.22
CA TYR A 55 -11.51 15.11 2.29
C TYR A 55 -11.11 14.71 3.72
N THR A 56 -12.01 14.82 4.71
CA THR A 56 -11.67 14.56 6.12
C THR A 56 -11.13 13.15 6.36
N ALA A 57 -11.62 12.15 5.63
CA ALA A 57 -11.11 10.78 5.71
C ALA A 57 -9.68 10.66 5.18
N ILE A 58 -9.33 11.40 4.13
CA ILE A 58 -8.00 11.40 3.52
C ILE A 58 -7.01 12.20 4.37
N ASP A 59 -7.46 13.33 4.94
CA ASP A 59 -6.64 14.20 5.79
C ASP A 59 -6.26 13.54 7.13
N LYS A 60 -7.02 12.52 7.57
CA LYS A 60 -6.66 11.66 8.71
C LYS A 60 -5.55 10.65 8.40
N ILE A 61 -5.41 10.25 7.13
CA ILE A 61 -4.42 9.26 6.69
C ILE A 61 -3.07 9.94 6.40
N ALA A 62 -3.11 11.06 5.68
CA ALA A 62 -1.92 11.78 5.27
C ALA A 62 -2.14 13.30 5.40
N PRO A 63 -1.14 14.07 5.85
CA PRO A 63 -1.26 15.52 5.94
C PRO A 63 -1.65 16.16 4.60
N ALA A 64 -2.53 17.15 4.64
CA ALA A 64 -2.93 17.90 3.44
C ALA A 64 -1.70 18.52 2.76
N GLY A 65 -1.59 18.37 1.44
CA GLY A 65 -0.45 18.84 0.65
C GLY A 65 0.76 17.89 0.64
N SER A 66 0.67 16.73 1.28
CA SER A 66 1.64 15.64 1.05
C SER A 66 1.35 14.93 -0.28
N PRO A 67 2.37 14.35 -0.96
CA PRO A 67 2.16 13.61 -2.21
C PRO A 67 1.12 12.47 -2.07
N VAL A 68 1.12 11.78 -0.92
CA VAL A 68 0.14 10.73 -0.61
C VAL A 68 -1.27 11.29 -0.52
N ASN A 69 -1.45 12.42 0.18
CA ASN A 69 -2.75 13.06 0.30
C ASN A 69 -3.27 13.52 -1.08
N GLU A 70 -2.42 14.15 -1.89
CA GLU A 70 -2.77 14.57 -3.25
C GLU A 70 -3.18 13.40 -4.14
N GLY A 71 -2.43 12.30 -4.08
CA GLY A 71 -2.76 11.06 -4.79
C GLY A 71 -4.09 10.45 -4.35
N LEU A 72 -4.33 10.37 -3.05
CA LEU A 72 -5.60 9.87 -2.50
C LEU A 72 -6.78 10.78 -2.89
N ARG A 73 -6.58 12.10 -2.92
CA ARG A 73 -7.59 13.04 -3.42
C ARG A 73 -7.85 12.88 -4.91
N ALA A 74 -6.82 12.59 -5.71
CA ALA A 74 -6.98 12.31 -7.14
C ALA A 74 -7.80 11.03 -7.37
N ILE A 75 -7.52 9.95 -6.62
CA ILE A 75 -8.32 8.72 -6.65
C ILE A 75 -9.77 9.02 -6.26
N TYR A 76 -9.98 9.68 -5.12
CA TYR A 76 -11.32 10.03 -4.64
C TYR A 76 -12.10 10.95 -5.60
N ALA A 77 -11.38 11.76 -6.38
CA ALA A 77 -12.01 12.63 -7.35
C ALA A 77 -12.65 11.88 -8.52
N VAL A 78 -12.11 10.71 -8.88
CA VAL A 78 -12.58 9.82 -9.95
C VAL A 78 -13.50 8.73 -9.39
N ASP A 79 -13.18 8.20 -8.20
CA ASP A 79 -13.97 7.22 -7.47
C ASP A 79 -14.34 7.73 -6.06
N PRO A 80 -15.48 8.41 -5.91
CA PRO A 80 -15.96 8.89 -4.62
C PRO A 80 -16.34 7.77 -3.62
N THR A 81 -16.40 6.51 -4.07
CA THR A 81 -16.68 5.35 -3.19
C THR A 81 -15.43 4.82 -2.50
N PHE A 82 -14.25 5.29 -2.91
CA PHE A 82 -12.99 4.88 -2.31
C PHE A 82 -12.87 5.39 -0.87
N GLU A 83 -12.79 4.46 0.08
CA GLU A 83 -12.57 4.73 1.50
C GLU A 83 -11.18 4.25 1.92
N PRO A 84 -10.21 5.15 2.17
CA PRO A 84 -8.83 4.77 2.49
C PRO A 84 -8.68 3.82 3.68
N ALA A 85 -9.48 4.03 4.74
CA ALA A 85 -9.43 3.19 5.94
C ALA A 85 -9.89 1.74 5.65
N ARG A 86 -11.03 1.59 4.95
CA ARG A 86 -11.52 0.27 4.52
C ARG A 86 -10.57 -0.40 3.55
N PHE A 87 -9.93 0.37 2.66
CA PHE A 87 -8.92 -0.16 1.77
C PHE A 87 -7.74 -0.76 2.54
N VAL A 88 -7.21 -0.07 3.55
CA VAL A 88 -6.13 -0.60 4.40
C VAL A 88 -6.56 -1.88 5.13
N ASP A 89 -7.81 -1.96 5.61
CA ASP A 89 -8.31 -3.19 6.23
C ASP A 89 -8.45 -4.34 5.23
N GLY A 90 -8.89 -4.06 4.00
CA GLY A 90 -8.89 -5.03 2.91
C GLY A 90 -7.49 -5.53 2.55
N VAL A 91 -6.49 -4.64 2.55
CA VAL A 91 -5.09 -4.99 2.31
C VAL A 91 -4.55 -5.93 3.37
N LYS A 92 -4.90 -5.75 4.65
CA LYS A 92 -4.50 -6.67 5.73
C LYS A 92 -4.98 -8.11 5.48
N ILE A 93 -6.25 -8.25 5.09
CA ILE A 93 -6.86 -9.55 4.77
C ILE A 93 -6.20 -10.15 3.52
N ALA A 94 -6.04 -9.36 2.47
CA ALA A 94 -5.40 -9.80 1.23
C ALA A 94 -3.95 -10.24 1.47
N TYR A 95 -3.20 -9.52 2.31
CA TYR A 95 -1.84 -9.86 2.69
C TYR A 95 -1.77 -11.25 3.34
N GLU A 96 -2.56 -11.47 4.38
CA GLU A 96 -2.63 -12.78 5.05
C GLU A 96 -2.99 -13.90 4.05
N MET A 97 -4.03 -13.69 3.24
CA MET A 97 -4.44 -14.66 2.22
C MET A 97 -3.32 -14.98 1.23
N ILE A 98 -2.61 -13.96 0.72
CA ILE A 98 -1.53 -14.14 -0.26
C ILE A 98 -0.34 -14.88 0.35
N VAL A 99 0.09 -14.49 1.56
CA VAL A 99 1.23 -15.13 2.25
C VAL A 99 0.93 -16.59 2.55
N MET A 100 -0.25 -16.88 3.10
CA MET A 100 -0.67 -18.26 3.41
C MET A 100 -0.83 -19.09 2.13
N SER A 101 -1.50 -18.56 1.10
CA SER A 101 -1.66 -19.26 -0.18
C SER A 101 -0.32 -19.53 -0.87
N PHE A 102 0.66 -18.64 -0.73
CA PHE A 102 2.01 -18.88 -1.25
C PHE A 102 2.76 -19.98 -0.49
N ALA A 103 2.63 -20.02 0.83
CA ALA A 103 3.19 -21.09 1.65
C ALA A 103 2.57 -22.45 1.26
N ASP A 104 1.25 -22.50 1.13
CA ASP A 104 0.49 -23.72 0.81
C ASP A 104 0.56 -24.11 -0.68
N GLY A 105 0.98 -23.20 -1.56
CA GLY A 105 1.01 -23.41 -3.01
C GLY A 105 -0.36 -23.31 -3.68
N ASP A 106 -1.33 -22.62 -3.07
CA ASP A 106 -2.66 -22.41 -3.62
C ASP A 106 -2.64 -21.37 -4.75
N ARG A 107 -2.44 -21.87 -5.98
CA ARG A 107 -2.40 -21.07 -7.19
C ARG A 107 -3.77 -20.46 -7.53
N GLU A 108 -4.88 -21.07 -7.11
CA GLU A 108 -6.22 -20.57 -7.45
C GLU A 108 -6.55 -19.27 -6.71
N VAL A 109 -6.24 -19.22 -5.40
CA VAL A 109 -6.41 -18.01 -4.60
C VAL A 109 -5.49 -16.90 -5.09
N LEU A 110 -4.22 -17.21 -5.34
CA LEU A 110 -3.24 -16.23 -5.83
C LEU A 110 -3.67 -15.61 -7.17
N LYS A 111 -4.23 -16.38 -8.09
CA LYS A 111 -4.68 -15.88 -9.40
C LYS A 111 -5.77 -14.81 -9.29
N ASN A 112 -6.60 -14.85 -8.24
CA ASN A 112 -7.68 -13.90 -8.03
C ASN A 112 -7.21 -12.60 -7.36
N LEU A 113 -6.16 -12.67 -6.54
CA LEU A 113 -5.65 -11.55 -5.74
C LEU A 113 -4.48 -10.80 -6.41
N LEU A 114 -3.75 -11.47 -7.29
CA LEU A 114 -2.56 -10.95 -7.95
C LEU A 114 -2.84 -10.49 -9.38
N SER A 115 -2.08 -9.50 -9.84
CA SER A 115 -1.99 -9.21 -11.27
C SER A 115 -1.32 -10.38 -12.00
N LYS A 116 -1.50 -10.46 -13.33
CA LYS A 116 -0.92 -11.54 -14.13
C LYS A 116 0.60 -11.62 -13.95
N ASP A 117 1.28 -10.49 -13.99
CA ASP A 117 2.75 -10.44 -13.93
C ASP A 117 3.28 -10.87 -12.56
N VAL A 118 2.63 -10.44 -11.48
CA VAL A 118 2.99 -10.85 -10.11
C VAL A 118 2.65 -12.31 -9.86
N TYR A 119 1.49 -12.76 -10.35
CA TYR A 119 1.06 -14.16 -10.27
C TYR A 119 2.07 -15.11 -10.91
N GLU A 120 2.56 -14.80 -12.11
CA GLU A 120 3.56 -15.61 -12.81
C GLU A 120 4.86 -15.72 -12.00
N GLY A 121 5.29 -14.63 -11.34
CA GLY A 121 6.46 -14.65 -10.44
C GLY A 121 6.26 -15.56 -9.22
N PHE A 122 5.08 -15.51 -8.59
CA PHE A 122 4.75 -16.36 -7.44
C PHE A 122 4.67 -17.84 -7.84
N VAL A 123 4.02 -18.15 -8.96
CA VAL A 123 3.93 -19.53 -9.47
C VAL A 123 5.32 -20.08 -9.79
N ALA A 124 6.19 -19.29 -10.43
CA ALA A 124 7.55 -19.72 -10.73
C ALA A 124 8.34 -20.10 -9.46
N ALA A 125 8.21 -19.30 -8.39
CA ALA A 125 8.85 -19.58 -7.10
C ALA A 125 8.27 -20.82 -6.41
N ILE A 126 6.94 -21.03 -6.47
CA ILE A 126 6.28 -22.24 -5.99
C ILE A 126 6.79 -23.47 -6.76
N ASP A 127 6.82 -23.41 -8.08
CA ASP A 127 7.29 -24.49 -8.94
C ASP A 127 8.76 -24.85 -8.66
N GLU A 128 9.62 -23.86 -8.42
CA GLU A 128 11.03 -24.08 -8.09
C GLU A 128 11.17 -24.81 -6.74
N ARG A 129 10.41 -24.38 -5.73
CA ARG A 129 10.35 -25.00 -4.41
C ARG A 129 9.86 -26.45 -4.48
N GLU A 130 8.77 -26.70 -5.22
CA GLU A 130 8.21 -28.04 -5.43
C GLU A 130 9.23 -28.96 -6.13
N LYS A 131 9.97 -28.47 -7.13
CA LYS A 131 11.05 -29.22 -7.79
C LYS A 131 12.17 -29.60 -6.84
N ARG A 132 12.51 -28.71 -5.90
CA ARG A 132 13.49 -29.00 -4.84
C ARG A 132 12.93 -29.93 -3.76
N GLY A 133 11.62 -30.22 -3.78
CA GLY A 133 10.95 -31.08 -2.79
C GLY A 133 10.91 -30.45 -1.41
N GLU A 134 10.96 -29.12 -1.37
CA GLU A 134 10.93 -28.35 -0.15
C GLU A 134 9.48 -28.03 0.22
N THR A 135 9.17 -28.07 1.51
CA THR A 135 7.86 -27.66 2.03
C THR A 135 8.05 -26.46 2.93
N VAL A 136 7.30 -25.39 2.69
CA VAL A 136 7.29 -24.23 3.59
C VAL A 136 6.17 -24.43 4.60
N ARG A 137 6.51 -24.35 5.89
CA ARG A 137 5.56 -24.20 6.98
C ARG A 137 5.64 -22.77 7.48
N SER A 138 4.59 -22.02 7.23
CA SER A 138 4.44 -20.66 7.72
C SER A 138 3.19 -20.58 8.60
N SER A 139 3.33 -19.88 9.72
CA SER A 139 2.21 -19.48 10.58
C SER A 139 2.20 -17.97 10.65
N PHE A 140 1.09 -17.38 10.23
CA PHE A 140 0.87 -15.95 10.35
C PHE A 140 0.53 -15.59 11.80
N VAL A 141 1.26 -14.64 12.39
CA VAL A 141 1.01 -14.20 13.77
C VAL A 141 0.09 -12.97 13.74
N GLY A 142 0.39 -11.99 12.88
CA GLY A 142 -0.44 -10.80 12.73
C GLY A 142 0.24 -9.65 11.98
N ILE A 143 -0.45 -8.52 11.91
CA ILE A 143 0.05 -7.27 11.32
C ILE A 143 0.20 -6.24 12.44
N ASP A 144 1.44 -5.80 12.66
CA ASP A 144 1.75 -4.75 13.64
C ASP A 144 1.37 -3.37 13.11
N LYS A 145 1.62 -3.12 11.83
CA LYS A 145 1.34 -1.83 11.21
C LYS A 145 0.98 -2.00 9.74
N ALA A 146 -0.05 -1.28 9.28
CA ALA A 146 -0.35 -1.11 7.87
C ALA A 146 -0.72 0.34 7.61
N GLY A 147 -0.05 0.98 6.65
CA GLY A 147 -0.28 2.39 6.34
C GLY A 147 -0.02 2.69 4.88
N ILE A 148 -0.81 3.60 4.31
CA ILE A 148 -0.63 4.03 2.92
C ILE A 148 0.66 4.85 2.83
N ALA A 149 1.62 4.35 2.06
CA ALA A 149 2.91 4.97 1.81
C ALA A 149 2.89 5.80 0.51
N GLY A 150 2.00 5.45 -0.43
CA GLY A 150 1.89 6.10 -1.73
C GLY A 150 0.50 5.95 -2.32
N ALA A 151 0.08 6.93 -3.12
CA ALA A 151 -1.13 6.86 -3.91
C ALA A 151 -0.92 7.66 -5.19
N GLU A 152 -1.34 7.12 -6.33
CA GLU A 152 -1.24 7.79 -7.62
C GLU A 152 -2.29 7.26 -8.60
N MET A 153 -2.66 8.09 -9.58
CA MET A 153 -3.50 7.68 -10.71
C MET A 153 -2.63 7.51 -11.95
N LYS A 154 -2.66 6.34 -12.58
CA LYS A 154 -2.02 6.05 -13.87
C LYS A 154 -3.08 5.86 -14.94
N GLY A 155 -3.40 6.94 -15.66
CA GLY A 155 -4.50 6.92 -16.62
C GLY A 155 -5.83 6.69 -15.90
N SER A 156 -6.45 5.53 -16.12
CA SER A 156 -7.67 5.10 -15.41
C SER A 156 -7.42 4.19 -14.21
N GLU A 157 -6.19 3.75 -13.99
CA GLU A 157 -5.85 2.85 -12.88
C GLU A 157 -5.44 3.65 -11.65
N ALA A 158 -6.10 3.38 -10.53
CA ALA A 158 -5.69 3.85 -9.22
C ALA A 158 -4.64 2.90 -8.66
N HIS A 159 -3.47 3.42 -8.30
CA HIS A 159 -2.40 2.68 -7.63
C HIS A 159 -2.29 3.19 -6.20
N VAL A 160 -2.28 2.27 -5.23
CA VAL A 160 -2.08 2.58 -3.82
C VAL A 160 -1.02 1.66 -3.26
N THR A 161 0.04 2.26 -2.74
CA THR A 161 1.16 1.59 -2.11
C THR A 161 0.99 1.62 -0.60
N VAL A 162 1.11 0.46 0.04
CA VAL A 162 0.93 0.27 1.47
C VAL A 162 2.20 -0.33 2.04
N ASN A 163 2.73 0.30 3.10
CA ASN A 163 3.75 -0.28 3.94
C ASN A 163 3.07 -1.16 4.99
N ILE A 164 3.49 -2.42 5.07
CA ILE A 164 2.95 -3.46 5.93
C ILE A 164 4.10 -3.99 6.77
N VAL A 165 3.94 -3.94 8.09
CA VAL A 165 4.83 -4.57 9.07
C VAL A 165 4.06 -5.73 9.66
N SER A 166 4.51 -6.95 9.39
CA SER A 166 3.87 -8.18 9.83
C SER A 166 4.80 -9.04 10.67
N GLN A 167 4.20 -9.89 11.49
CA GLN A 167 4.91 -10.90 12.26
C GLN A 167 4.50 -12.27 11.76
N MET A 168 5.51 -13.10 11.48
CA MET A 168 5.27 -14.48 11.07
C MET A 168 6.35 -15.42 11.55
N ILE A 169 5.96 -16.68 11.70
CA ILE A 169 6.87 -17.79 11.97
C ILE A 169 6.98 -18.57 10.66
N SER A 170 8.19 -18.84 10.20
CA SER A 170 8.40 -19.57 8.95
C SER A 170 9.60 -20.49 9.03
N SER A 171 9.39 -21.72 8.55
CA SER A 171 10.43 -22.73 8.40
C SER A 171 10.25 -23.46 7.06
N THR A 172 11.36 -23.71 6.37
CA THR A 172 11.40 -24.53 5.17
C THR A 172 11.98 -25.87 5.54
N LEU A 173 11.26 -26.93 5.19
CA LEU A 173 11.65 -28.31 5.44
C LEU A 173 12.07 -28.95 4.11
N ASP A 174 13.09 -29.81 4.18
CA ASP A 174 13.45 -30.68 3.07
C ASP A 174 12.49 -31.88 2.95
N ARG A 175 12.80 -32.77 1.99
CA ARG A 175 12.03 -34.00 1.73
C ARG A 175 11.96 -34.94 2.93
N ASP A 176 12.96 -34.89 3.83
CA ASP A 176 13.04 -35.73 5.02
C ASP A 176 12.35 -35.08 6.22
N GLY A 177 11.72 -33.92 6.03
CA GLY A 177 11.05 -33.17 7.08
C GLY A 177 12.01 -32.47 8.03
N LYS A 178 13.27 -32.28 7.62
CA LYS A 178 14.26 -31.53 8.40
C LYS A 178 14.20 -30.06 8.02
N VAL A 179 14.22 -29.18 9.02
CA VAL A 179 14.33 -27.74 8.80
C VAL A 179 15.68 -27.43 8.15
N ILE A 180 15.62 -26.90 6.92
CA ILE A 180 16.79 -26.47 6.15
C ILE A 180 16.94 -24.95 6.14
N ASP A 181 15.87 -24.22 6.46
CA ASP A 181 15.88 -22.76 6.52
C ASP A 181 14.76 -22.25 7.44
N GLY A 182 14.96 -21.08 8.04
CA GLY A 182 14.04 -20.48 9.00
C GLY A 182 14.07 -21.13 10.38
N ASP A 183 13.10 -20.75 11.22
CA ASP A 183 12.98 -21.21 12.59
C ASP A 183 11.49 -21.38 12.92
N PRO A 184 11.05 -22.61 13.29
CA PRO A 184 9.65 -22.89 13.58
C PRO A 184 9.17 -22.29 14.91
N ASP A 185 10.05 -21.77 15.75
CA ASP A 185 9.73 -21.23 17.07
C ASP A 185 10.00 -19.72 17.18
N ASN A 186 10.68 -19.13 16.21
CA ASN A 186 11.03 -17.71 16.24
C ASN A 186 10.09 -16.85 15.40
N VAL A 187 9.58 -15.78 16.03
CA VAL A 187 8.76 -14.78 15.34
C VAL A 187 9.68 -13.80 14.62
N VAL A 188 9.45 -13.64 13.32
CA VAL A 188 10.20 -12.71 12.48
C VAL A 188 9.28 -11.55 12.09
N GLU A 189 9.76 -10.32 12.31
CA GLU A 189 9.14 -9.11 11.77
C GLU A 189 9.56 -8.94 10.30
N ILE A 190 8.59 -8.72 9.42
CA ILE A 190 8.80 -8.48 7.99
C ILE A 190 8.18 -7.14 7.62
N LYS A 191 8.94 -6.33 6.88
CA LYS A 191 8.50 -5.05 6.33
C LYS A 191 8.37 -5.16 4.83
N ASP A 192 7.14 -5.03 4.37
CA ASP A 192 6.76 -5.16 2.97
C ASP A 192 6.14 -3.86 2.47
N LEU A 193 6.44 -3.53 1.22
CA LEU A 193 5.85 -2.41 0.50
C LEU A 193 5.09 -2.95 -0.71
N TRP A 194 3.77 -2.99 -0.59
CA TRP A 194 2.89 -3.61 -1.59
C TRP A 194 2.08 -2.56 -2.32
N THR A 195 2.08 -2.63 -3.65
CA THR A 195 1.28 -1.74 -4.49
C THR A 195 0.11 -2.49 -5.09
N PHE A 196 -1.09 -1.99 -4.79
CA PHE A 196 -2.33 -2.50 -5.34
C PHE A 196 -2.84 -1.57 -6.42
N ALA A 197 -3.43 -2.15 -7.46
CA ALA A 197 -4.09 -1.38 -8.50
C ALA A 197 -5.56 -1.80 -8.66
N ARG A 198 -6.38 -0.82 -9.04
CA ARG A 198 -7.74 -1.05 -9.52
C ARG A 198 -8.05 -0.11 -10.66
N ASP A 199 -8.66 -0.63 -11.72
CA ASP A 199 -9.23 0.22 -12.77
C ASP A 199 -10.49 0.91 -12.23
N THR A 200 -10.47 2.25 -12.22
CA THR A 200 -11.60 3.07 -11.74
C THR A 200 -12.81 3.02 -12.67
N ASN A 201 -12.62 2.62 -13.94
CA ASN A 201 -13.72 2.42 -14.89
C ASN A 201 -14.35 1.02 -14.76
N SER A 202 -13.66 0.08 -14.11
CA SER A 202 -14.15 -1.27 -13.93
C SER A 202 -15.27 -1.31 -12.88
N ARG A 203 -16.27 -2.16 -13.12
CA ARG A 203 -17.28 -2.50 -12.11
C ARG A 203 -16.78 -3.51 -11.08
N ASP A 204 -15.61 -4.10 -11.33
CA ASP A 204 -14.97 -5.02 -10.41
C ASP A 204 -14.41 -4.21 -9.22
N PRO A 205 -14.94 -4.40 -7.99
CA PRO A 205 -14.45 -3.70 -6.83
C PRO A 205 -13.07 -4.20 -6.37
N ASN A 206 -12.57 -5.31 -6.92
CA ASN A 206 -11.38 -5.98 -6.45
C ASN A 206 -10.10 -5.22 -6.80
N TRP A 207 -9.26 -5.03 -5.78
CA TRP A 207 -7.91 -4.53 -5.92
C TRP A 207 -6.95 -5.69 -6.14
N LYS A 208 -6.01 -5.54 -7.08
CA LYS A 208 -5.02 -6.58 -7.38
C LYS A 208 -3.63 -6.12 -6.99
N LEU A 209 -2.84 -7.02 -6.44
CA LEU A 209 -1.43 -6.76 -6.17
C LEU A 209 -0.66 -6.70 -7.48
N VAL A 210 -0.08 -5.54 -7.79
CA VAL A 210 0.66 -5.29 -9.05
C VAL A 210 2.17 -5.16 -8.84
N ALA A 211 2.60 -4.83 -7.62
CA ALA A 211 4.02 -4.81 -7.28
C ALA A 211 4.22 -5.14 -5.80
N THR A 212 5.35 -5.78 -5.52
CA THR A 212 5.81 -6.14 -4.18
C THR A 212 7.28 -5.77 -4.06
N GLU A 213 7.60 -5.00 -3.04
CA GLU A 213 8.97 -4.63 -2.69
C GLU A 213 9.18 -4.98 -1.21
N ALA A 214 10.38 -5.49 -0.87
CA ALA A 214 10.77 -5.74 0.51
C ALA A 214 11.69 -4.60 0.96
N GLU A 215 11.43 -4.02 2.13
CA GLU A 215 12.31 -3.02 2.73
C GLU A 215 13.48 -3.74 3.43
N ASP A 216 14.72 -3.29 3.21
CA ASP A 216 15.95 -3.87 3.80
C ASP A 216 16.07 -3.61 5.30
#